data_AF-M5GGJ7-F1
#
_entry.id   AF-M5GGJ7-F1
#
_cell.length_a   1.000
_cell.length_b   1.000
_cell.length_c   1.000
_cell.angle_alpha   90.00
_cell.angle_beta   90.00
_cell.angle_gamma   90.00
#
_symmetry.space_group_name_H-M   'P 1'
#
loop_
_entity.id
_entity.type
_entity.pdbx_description
1 polymer ?
#
loop_
_entity_poly.entity_id
_entity_poly.type
_entity_poly.pdbx_seq_one_letter_code
_entity_poly.pdbx_strand_id
1 'polypeptide(L)'
;MSLAEAAEARKARLHALRKRKLGENGQEAVNGEEPPLKQRAFDPETRALRRHGDVDEEDTVEKNVDGLAQLIIQEDEEKRAEDLDLFNIAPKRPNWDLKRELEKKLAKLERKTQEAIHTLIRQRLQSQKGGTADLSLSMAAENGTTAQDNSDEEE
;
A
#
# COMPACT_ATOMS: atom_id res chain seq x y z
N MET A 1 36.57 -21.60 -41.35
CA MET A 1 37.31 -20.38 -40.95
C MET A 1 37.64 -20.53 -39.47
N SER A 2 38.92 -20.48 -39.13
CA SER A 2 39.37 -20.61 -37.74
C SER A 2 39.13 -19.30 -36.97
N LEU A 3 38.91 -19.38 -35.66
CA LEU A 3 38.77 -18.21 -34.79
C LEU A 3 40.00 -17.30 -34.85
N ALA A 4 41.20 -17.87 -35.05
CA ALA A 4 42.45 -17.13 -35.18
C ALA A 4 42.47 -16.26 -36.46
N GLU A 5 42.02 -16.81 -37.58
CA GLU A 5 41.97 -16.13 -38.87
C GLU A 5 41.00 -14.94 -38.86
N ALA A 6 39.85 -15.09 -38.18
CA ALA A 6 38.89 -14.01 -37.99
C ALA A 6 39.46 -12.87 -37.11
N ALA A 7 40.26 -13.22 -36.09
CA ALA A 7 40.92 -12.24 -35.21
C ALA A 7 42.00 -11.45 -35.95
N GLU A 8 42.80 -12.10 -36.79
CA GLU A 8 43.81 -11.46 -37.63
C GLU A 8 43.19 -10.53 -38.68
N ALA A 9 42.12 -10.97 -39.35
CA ALA A 9 41.37 -10.14 -40.29
C ALA A 9 40.79 -8.88 -39.61
N ARG A 10 40.26 -9.02 -38.39
CA ARG A 10 39.79 -7.87 -37.59
C ARG A 10 40.94 -6.94 -37.22
N LYS A 11 42.09 -7.49 -36.78
CA LYS A 11 43.29 -6.72 -36.45
C LYS A 11 43.79 -5.92 -37.65
N ALA A 12 43.86 -6.55 -38.82
CA ALA A 12 44.28 -5.90 -40.07
C ALA A 12 43.32 -4.78 -40.49
N ARG A 13 42.01 -5.01 -40.42
CA ARG A 13 40.98 -3.99 -40.70
C ARG A 13 41.07 -2.81 -39.74
N LEU A 14 41.24 -3.06 -38.44
CA LEU A 14 41.40 -2.00 -37.44
C LEU A 14 42.68 -1.19 -37.69
N HIS A 15 43.77 -1.86 -38.06
CA HIS A 15 45.02 -1.18 -38.39
C HIS A 15 44.88 -0.30 -39.63
N ALA A 16 44.20 -0.77 -40.68
CA ALA A 16 43.90 0.03 -41.88
C ALA A 16 43.01 1.24 -41.57
N LEU A 17 41.98 1.07 -40.72
CA LEU A 17 41.14 2.18 -40.26
C LEU A 17 41.92 3.20 -39.43
N ARG A 18 42.85 2.75 -38.58
CA ARG A 18 43.73 3.62 -37.78
C ARG A 18 44.64 4.43 -38.68
N LYS A 19 45.29 3.81 -39.68
CA LYS A 19 46.08 4.52 -40.70
C LYS A 19 45.25 5.56 -41.44
N ARG A 20 44.03 5.21 -41.87
CA ARG A 20 43.14 6.17 -42.55
C ARG A 20 42.71 7.34 -41.64
N LYS A 21 42.57 7.12 -40.33
CA LYS A 21 42.20 8.17 -39.37
C LYS A 21 43.36 9.13 -39.10
N LEU A 22 44.60 8.63 -39.05
CA LEU A 22 45.81 9.42 -38.76
C LEU A 22 46.44 10.07 -40.01
N GLY A 23 46.01 9.69 -41.21
CA GLY A 23 46.65 10.12 -42.46
C GLY A 23 47.76 9.14 -42.87
N GLU A 24 48.13 9.15 -44.15
CA GLU A 24 48.99 8.15 -44.80
C GLU A 24 50.39 8.00 -44.17
N ASN A 25 50.84 8.99 -43.40
CA ASN A 25 52.04 8.93 -42.58
C ASN A 25 51.66 8.72 -41.12
N GLY A 26 51.68 7.45 -40.67
CA GLY A 26 51.53 7.09 -39.26
C GLY A 26 52.74 7.49 -38.43
N GLN A 27 52.97 8.80 -38.25
CA GLN A 27 53.72 9.28 -37.10
C GLN A 27 52.83 9.15 -35.88
N GLU A 28 53.30 8.43 -34.86
CA GLU A 28 52.76 8.57 -33.52
C GLU A 28 52.79 10.06 -33.17
N ALA A 29 51.63 10.61 -32.77
CA ALA A 29 51.55 11.96 -32.23
C ALA A 29 52.33 11.99 -30.92
N VAL A 30 53.64 12.18 -31.04
CA VAL A 30 54.60 12.30 -29.92
C VAL A 30 54.50 13.68 -29.26
N ASN A 31 53.79 14.64 -29.86
CA ASN A 31 53.68 15.99 -29.31
C ASN A 31 52.26 16.52 -29.47
N GLY A 32 51.32 16.16 -28.59
CA GLY A 32 50.10 16.94 -28.27
C GLY A 32 49.26 17.58 -29.40
N GLU A 33 49.48 17.23 -30.67
CA GLU A 33 48.94 17.93 -31.82
C GLU A 33 47.61 17.30 -32.20
N GLU A 34 46.58 18.12 -32.14
CA GLU A 34 45.22 17.72 -32.42
C GLU A 34 45.08 17.24 -33.87
N PRO A 35 44.28 16.19 -34.12
CA PRO A 35 44.12 15.63 -35.46
C PRO A 35 43.61 16.69 -36.45
N PRO A 36 44.03 16.64 -37.73
CA PRO A 36 43.63 17.63 -38.72
C PRO A 36 42.11 17.69 -38.85
N LEU A 37 41.58 18.90 -38.61
CA LEU A 37 40.15 19.20 -38.67
C LEU A 37 39.61 18.94 -40.08
N LYS A 38 38.72 17.96 -40.22
CA LYS A 38 37.97 17.78 -41.46
C LYS A 38 37.08 19.01 -41.65
N GLN A 39 37.07 19.59 -42.85
CA GLN A 39 36.33 20.81 -43.18
C GLN A 39 34.83 20.78 -42.78
N ARG A 40 34.22 19.59 -42.69
CA ARG A 40 32.83 19.40 -42.24
C ARG A 40 32.64 19.51 -40.72
N ALA A 41 33.70 19.27 -39.95
CA ALA A 41 33.71 19.31 -38.49
C ALA A 41 34.35 20.61 -37.95
N PHE A 42 34.65 21.57 -38.82
CA PHE A 42 35.22 22.87 -38.45
C PHE A 42 34.11 23.91 -38.28
N ASP A 43 34.18 24.66 -37.19
CA ASP A 43 33.29 25.79 -36.94
C ASP A 43 34.03 27.11 -37.27
N PRO A 44 33.57 27.89 -38.27
CA PRO A 44 34.27 29.10 -38.69
C PRO A 44 34.29 30.22 -37.63
N GLU A 45 33.34 30.25 -36.71
CA GLU A 45 33.26 31.30 -35.68
C GLU A 45 34.19 31.02 -34.49
N THR A 46 34.19 29.78 -34.01
CA THR A 46 34.99 29.36 -32.84
C THR A 46 36.37 28.82 -33.21
N ARG A 47 36.65 28.66 -34.51
CA ARG A 47 37.89 28.11 -35.08
C ARG A 47 38.29 26.76 -34.47
N ALA A 48 37.32 26.01 -33.95
CA ALA A 48 37.50 24.75 -33.24
C ALA A 48 36.68 23.62 -33.89
N LEU A 49 36.78 22.41 -33.34
CA LEU A 49 35.86 21.33 -33.69
C LEU A 49 34.42 21.79 -33.37
N ARG A 50 33.50 21.60 -34.32
CA ARG A 50 32.06 21.67 -34.08
C ARG A 50 31.72 20.66 -32.99
N ARG A 51 31.62 21.13 -31.74
CA ARG A 51 30.98 20.40 -30.65
C ARG A 51 29.49 20.62 -30.84
N HIS A 52 28.73 19.55 -31.00
CA HIS A 52 27.31 19.63 -30.67
C HIS A 52 27.29 20.08 -29.22
N GLY A 53 26.85 21.32 -28.96
CA GLY A 53 26.82 21.86 -27.61
C GLY A 53 26.08 20.90 -26.71
N ASP A 54 26.47 20.86 -25.43
CA ASP A 54 25.55 20.41 -24.39
C ASP A 54 24.32 21.30 -24.55
N VAL A 55 23.35 20.80 -25.31
CA VAL A 55 21.99 21.29 -25.23
C VAL A 55 21.64 20.89 -23.83
N ASP A 56 21.56 21.85 -22.92
CA ASP A 56 20.91 21.63 -21.64
C ASP A 56 19.51 21.14 -21.99
N GLU A 57 19.33 19.82 -22.00
CA GLU A 57 18.04 19.20 -22.24
C GLU A 57 17.22 19.57 -21.01
N GLU A 58 16.48 20.67 -21.08
CA GLU A 58 15.69 21.18 -19.96
C GLU A 58 14.58 20.21 -19.57
N ASP A 59 14.13 19.37 -20.52
CA ASP A 59 13.07 18.36 -20.35
C ASP A 59 13.61 16.92 -20.22
N THR A 60 14.58 16.66 -19.35
CA THR A 60 14.96 15.28 -19.01
C THR A 60 14.13 14.76 -17.84
N VAL A 61 13.73 13.49 -17.88
CA VAL A 61 13.00 12.81 -16.77
C VAL A 61 13.75 12.94 -15.45
N GLU A 62 15.08 12.89 -15.47
CA GLU A 62 15.92 13.03 -14.28
C GLU A 62 15.72 14.38 -13.57
N LYS A 63 15.58 15.48 -14.32
CA LYS A 63 15.32 16.82 -13.74
C LYS A 63 13.91 16.93 -13.16
N ASN A 64 12.94 16.23 -13.77
CA ASN A 64 11.56 16.20 -13.28
C ASN A 64 11.40 15.38 -11.99
N VAL A 65 12.29 14.40 -11.77
CA VAL A 65 12.26 13.52 -10.60
C VAL A 65 13.20 14.03 -9.50
N ASP A 66 14.14 14.92 -9.84
CA ASP A 66 15.04 15.53 -8.86
C ASP A 66 14.24 16.24 -7.76
N GLY A 67 14.57 15.94 -6.50
CA GLY A 67 13.88 16.47 -5.33
C GLY A 67 12.53 15.82 -4.95
N LEU A 68 11.89 15.00 -5.80
CA LEU A 68 10.64 14.31 -5.42
C LEU A 68 10.84 13.38 -4.22
N ALA A 69 11.97 12.67 -4.16
CA ALA A 69 12.30 11.80 -3.03
C ALA A 69 12.42 12.61 -1.72
N GLN A 70 13.01 13.81 -1.78
CA GLN A 70 13.15 14.69 -0.62
C GLN A 70 11.78 15.16 -0.12
N LEU A 71 10.88 15.53 -1.04
CA LEU A 71 9.52 15.97 -0.72
C LEU A 71 8.69 14.85 -0.08
N ILE A 72 8.80 13.62 -0.59
CA ILE A 72 8.09 12.46 -0.03
C ILE A 72 8.57 12.18 1.39
N ILE A 73 9.88 12.28 1.66
CA ILE A 73 10.44 12.08 2.99
C ILE A 73 9.92 13.17 3.95
N GLN A 74 9.90 14.43 3.53
CA GLN A 74 9.38 15.53 4.34
C GLN A 74 7.89 15.36 4.64
N GLU A 75 7.07 15.00 3.65
CA GLU A 75 5.63 14.78 3.83
C GLU A 75 5.35 13.59 4.78
N ASP A 76 6.15 12.53 4.71
CA ASP A 76 6.03 11.38 5.62
C ASP A 76 6.44 11.74 7.06
N GLU A 77 7.48 12.58 7.23
CA GLU A 77 7.88 13.11 8.53
C GLU A 77 6.78 14.00 9.14
N GLU A 78 6.14 14.85 8.35
CA GLU A 78 4.99 15.66 8.76
C GLU A 78 3.79 14.79 9.18
N LYS A 79 3.42 13.79 8.38
CA LYS A 79 2.32 12.85 8.71
C LYS A 79 2.60 12.00 9.95
N ARG A 80 3.86 11.68 10.24
CA ARG A 80 4.24 10.98 11.49
C ARG A 80 4.25 11.92 12.70
N ALA A 81 4.47 13.21 12.49
CA ALA A 81 4.43 14.23 13.53
C ALA A 81 3.00 14.64 13.89
N GLU A 82 2.05 14.48 12.96
CA GLU A 82 0.62 14.57 13.28
C GLU A 82 0.24 13.52 14.34
N ASP A 83 -0.46 13.96 15.39
CA ASP A 83 -0.88 13.11 16.50
C ASP A 83 -1.70 11.91 15.97
N LEU A 84 -1.18 10.70 16.19
CA LEU A 84 -1.82 9.44 15.81
C LEU A 84 -3.25 9.37 16.36
N ASP A 85 -4.24 9.38 15.47
CA ASP A 85 -5.65 9.21 15.85
C ASP A 85 -5.90 7.78 16.38
N LEU A 86 -5.91 7.67 17.72
CA LEU A 86 -6.15 6.44 18.47
C LEU A 86 -7.46 5.75 18.10
N PHE A 87 -8.46 6.48 17.58
CA PHE A 87 -9.73 5.90 17.15
C PHE A 87 -9.64 5.15 15.83
N ASN A 88 -8.69 5.50 14.96
CA ASN A 88 -8.46 4.78 13.70
C ASN A 88 -7.57 3.53 13.86
N ILE A 89 -6.76 3.49 14.93
CA ILE A 89 -5.88 2.35 15.27
C ILE A 89 -6.64 1.23 15.97
N ALA A 90 -7.73 1.55 16.68
CA ALA A 90 -8.55 0.54 17.34
C ALA A 90 -9.19 -0.42 16.30
N PRO A 91 -9.15 -1.74 16.54
CA PRO A 91 -9.75 -2.71 15.61
C PRO A 91 -11.24 -2.44 15.46
N LYS A 92 -11.66 -2.12 14.23
CA LYS A 92 -13.06 -1.79 13.88
C LYS A 92 -14.06 -2.91 14.17
N ARG A 93 -13.60 -4.15 14.33
CA ARG A 93 -14.44 -5.30 14.63
C ARG A 93 -14.28 -5.71 16.10
N PRO A 94 -15.38 -5.89 16.85
CA PRO A 94 -15.31 -6.40 18.20
C PRO A 94 -14.65 -7.78 18.18
N ASN A 95 -13.68 -7.98 19.06
CA ASN A 95 -13.12 -9.30 19.26
C ASN A 95 -14.20 -10.23 19.86
N TRP A 96 -14.05 -11.53 19.63
CA TRP A 96 -14.96 -12.56 20.15
C TRP A 96 -15.11 -12.49 21.68
N ASP A 97 -14.09 -11.96 22.37
CA ASP A 97 -14.07 -11.77 23.81
C ASP A 97 -15.03 -10.65 24.27
N LEU A 98 -15.05 -9.49 23.61
CA LEU A 98 -16.01 -8.42 23.87
C LEU A 98 -17.45 -8.92 23.68
N LYS A 99 -17.70 -9.73 22.65
CA LYS A 99 -19.01 -10.33 22.42
C LYS A 99 -19.41 -11.20 23.62
N ARG A 100 -18.52 -12.09 24.06
CA ARG A 100 -18.76 -13.01 25.19
C ARG A 100 -18.96 -12.26 26.52
N GLU A 101 -18.15 -11.25 26.80
CA GLU A 101 -18.26 -10.46 28.03
C GLU A 101 -19.56 -9.63 28.07
N LEU A 102 -19.95 -9.06 26.92
CA LEU A 102 -21.17 -8.28 26.79
C LEU A 102 -22.41 -9.18 26.87
N GLU A 103 -22.37 -10.37 26.26
CA GLU A 103 -23.44 -11.37 26.33
C GLU A 103 -23.70 -11.83 27.78
N LYS A 104 -22.65 -12.05 28.58
CA LYS A 104 -22.78 -12.36 30.01
C LYS A 104 -23.45 -11.25 30.81
N LYS A 105 -23.21 -9.98 30.47
CA LYS A 105 -23.85 -8.82 31.11
C LYS A 105 -25.32 -8.68 30.65
N LEU A 106 -25.58 -8.85 29.35
CA LEU A 106 -26.93 -8.82 28.78
C LEU A 106 -27.81 -9.94 29.34
N ALA A 107 -27.30 -11.16 29.51
CA ALA A 107 -28.08 -12.28 30.06
C ALA A 107 -28.62 -11.99 31.47
N LYS A 108 -27.85 -11.29 32.31
CA LYS A 108 -28.30 -10.87 33.64
C LYS A 108 -29.36 -9.78 33.57
N LEU A 109 -29.23 -8.87 32.61
CA LEU A 109 -30.18 -7.78 32.39
C LEU A 109 -31.49 -8.31 31.83
N GLU A 110 -31.43 -9.21 30.84
CA GLU A 110 -32.57 -9.80 30.15
C GLU A 110 -33.55 -10.47 31.13
N ARG A 111 -33.03 -11.21 32.12
CA ARG A 111 -33.86 -11.78 33.20
C ARG A 111 -34.67 -10.72 33.94
N LYS A 112 -34.04 -9.61 34.34
CA LYS A 112 -34.72 -8.51 35.03
C LYS A 112 -35.68 -7.77 34.11
N THR A 113 -35.36 -7.65 32.83
CA THR A 113 -36.24 -7.06 31.81
C THR A 113 -37.50 -7.91 31.66
N GLN A 114 -37.38 -9.24 31.60
CA GLN A 114 -38.52 -10.16 31.53
C GLN A 114 -39.38 -10.11 32.79
N GLU A 115 -38.77 -10.07 33.98
CA GLU A 115 -39.49 -9.85 35.24
C GLU A 115 -40.26 -8.52 35.22
N ALA A 116 -39.61 -7.43 34.81
CA ALA A 116 -40.25 -6.12 34.69
C ALA A 116 -41.41 -6.15 33.68
N ILE A 117 -41.22 -6.78 32.51
CA ILE A 117 -42.28 -6.98 31.51
C ILE A 117 -43.46 -7.74 32.12
N HIS A 118 -43.20 -8.82 32.85
CA HIS A 118 -44.25 -9.60 33.50
C HIS A 118 -45.01 -8.80 34.56
N THR A 119 -44.32 -8.01 35.38
CA THR A 119 -44.97 -7.13 36.36
C THR A 119 -45.82 -6.04 35.70
N LEU A 120 -45.34 -5.43 34.61
CA LEU A 120 -46.09 -4.44 33.83
C LEU A 120 -47.32 -5.05 33.17
N ILE A 121 -47.22 -6.26 32.60
CA ILE A 121 -48.36 -6.98 32.04
C ILE A 121 -49.41 -7.25 33.12
N ARG A 122 -48.99 -7.72 34.30
CA ARG A 122 -49.89 -7.97 35.43
C ARG A 122 -50.60 -6.70 35.88
N GLN A 123 -49.86 -5.60 36.06
CA GLN A 123 -50.42 -4.31 36.45
C GLN A 123 -51.41 -3.80 35.40
N ARG A 124 -51.07 -3.92 34.11
CA ARG A 124 -51.95 -3.53 33.01
C ARG A 124 -53.22 -4.35 32.98
N LEU A 125 -53.13 -5.67 33.12
CA LEU A 125 -54.29 -6.56 33.17
C LEU A 125 -55.18 -6.27 34.39
N GLN A 126 -54.60 -6.04 35.58
CA GLN A 126 -55.35 -5.65 36.77
C GLN A 126 -56.05 -4.29 36.62
N SER A 127 -55.39 -3.33 35.97
CA SER A 127 -55.99 -2.02 35.69
C SER A 127 -57.13 -2.11 34.66
N GLN A 128 -57.12 -3.13 33.80
CA GLN A 128 -58.10 -3.32 32.72
C GLN A 128 -59.25 -4.28 33.12
N LYS A 129 -58.99 -5.22 34.04
CA LYS A 129 -59.93 -6.21 34.60
C LYS A 129 -59.89 -6.13 36.13
N GLY A 130 -60.81 -5.40 36.74
CA GLY A 130 -60.91 -5.30 38.20
C GLY A 130 -61.36 -6.60 38.90
N GLY A 131 -60.48 -7.60 39.05
CA GLY A 131 -60.78 -8.82 39.83
C GLY A 131 -59.66 -9.86 39.83
N THR A 132 -59.12 -10.15 41.00
CA THR A 132 -57.79 -10.76 41.24
C THR A 132 -57.75 -12.30 41.35
N ALA A 133 -58.79 -13.03 40.96
CA ALA A 133 -58.91 -14.45 41.32
C ALA A 133 -58.54 -15.46 40.20
N ASP A 134 -58.64 -15.08 38.93
CA ASP A 134 -58.56 -16.03 37.81
C ASP A 134 -57.13 -16.29 37.30
N LEU A 135 -56.21 -15.36 37.55
CA LEU A 135 -54.85 -15.38 36.96
C LEU A 135 -53.85 -16.30 37.69
N SER A 136 -54.03 -16.52 38.99
CA SER A 136 -53.15 -17.43 39.76
C SER A 136 -53.34 -18.89 39.36
N LEU A 137 -54.51 -19.24 38.82
CA LEU A 137 -54.81 -20.60 38.39
C LEU A 137 -54.22 -20.90 37.00
N SER A 138 -54.18 -19.92 36.09
CA SER A 138 -53.60 -20.09 34.76
C SER A 138 -52.07 -20.15 34.76
N MET A 139 -51.39 -19.38 35.61
CA MET A 139 -49.91 -19.38 35.70
C MET A 139 -49.33 -20.67 36.33
N ALA A 140 -50.09 -21.36 37.17
CA ALA A 140 -49.65 -22.63 37.74
C ALA A 140 -49.66 -23.77 36.69
N ALA A 141 -50.51 -23.65 35.66
CA ALA A 141 -50.62 -24.66 34.61
C ALA A 141 -49.52 -24.54 33.54
N GLU A 142 -49.03 -23.33 33.25
CA GLU A 142 -48.01 -23.10 32.21
C GLU A 142 -46.58 -23.42 32.67
N ASN A 143 -46.27 -23.24 33.97
CA ASN A 143 -44.94 -23.59 34.48
C ASN A 143 -44.69 -25.10 34.61
N GLY A 144 -45.75 -25.93 34.59
CA GLY A 144 -45.63 -27.38 34.64
C GLY A 144 -45.29 -28.01 33.28
N THR A 145 -45.61 -27.36 32.17
CA THR A 145 -45.42 -27.91 30.82
C THR A 145 -44.03 -27.63 30.25
N THR A 146 -43.38 -26.54 30.63
CA THR A 146 -42.05 -26.17 30.09
C THR A 146 -40.88 -26.99 30.65
N ALA A 147 -41.10 -27.79 31.70
CA ALA A 147 -40.04 -28.62 32.30
C ALA A 147 -39.90 -30.01 31.64
N GLN A 148 -40.88 -30.46 30.86
CA GLN A 148 -40.93 -31.81 30.29
C GLN A 148 -40.25 -31.91 28.90
N ASP A 149 -39.97 -30.79 28.24
CA ASP A 149 -39.57 -30.75 26.81
C ASP A 149 -38.04 -30.58 26.59
N ASN A 150 -37.24 -30.56 27.66
CA ASN A 150 -35.78 -30.34 27.60
C ASN A 150 -34.96 -31.62 27.88
N SER A 151 -35.57 -32.82 27.84
CA SER A 151 -34.91 -34.07 28.24
C SER A 151 -34.76 -35.13 27.14
N ASP A 152 -34.98 -34.81 25.86
CA ASP A 152 -34.95 -35.83 24.80
C ASP A 152 -34.29 -35.37 23.50
N GLU A 153 -33.05 -34.87 23.56
CA GLU A 153 -32.24 -34.62 22.34
C GLU A 153 -30.72 -34.62 22.64
N GLU A 154 -30.15 -35.81 22.85
CA GLU A 154 -28.70 -36.10 22.72
C GLU A 154 -28.52 -37.48 22.04
N GLU A 155 -28.36 -37.49 20.71
CA GLU A 155 -27.61 -38.49 19.92
C GLU A 155 -26.85 -37.80 18.77
#